data_AF-W7HZE4-F1
#
_entry.id   AF-W7HZE4-F1
#
_cell.length_a   1.000
_cell.length_b   1.000
_cell.length_c   1.000
_cell.angle_alpha   90.00
_cell.angle_beta   90.00
_cell.angle_gamma   90.00
#
_symmetry.space_group_name_H-M   'P 1'
#
loop_
_entity.id
_entity.type
_entity.pdbx_description
1 polymer ?
#
loop_
_entity_poly.entity_id
_entity_poly.type
_entity_poly.pdbx_seq_one_letter_code
_entity_poly.pdbx_strand_id
1 'polypeptide(L)'
;MSTDEEIVCHVYPAEGSGRKKRSADEDEDLNNARMEWSIGQAFTWKLQGPIQGLDLADMESAIGRALDKWVALTADNFKFTFAKATDDNYNMIIDVSGDDDEEFPELGGRSHIAAIARLGPSGSSNAFKAKLKFNDTKTRPTWNIFLFHNVFLHEIGHTFGLGHTTAKDGIMTGTYQSGMRPFTEDMGFNDADREKLGGFFSAQNKS
;
A
#
# COMPACT_ATOMS: atom_id res chain seq x y z
N MET A 1 -10.11 25.03 16.34
CA MET A 1 -9.37 25.01 15.06
C MET A 1 -9.11 23.54 14.78
N SER A 2 -9.69 22.96 13.73
CA SER A 2 -9.43 21.54 13.44
C SER A 2 -8.00 21.41 12.91
N THR A 3 -7.34 20.36 13.37
CA THR A 3 -5.89 20.12 13.26
C THR A 3 -5.57 19.14 12.15
N ASP A 4 -6.46 19.00 11.16
CA ASP A 4 -6.51 17.81 10.32
C ASP A 4 -5.41 17.84 9.25
N GLU A 5 -4.53 16.83 9.28
CA GLU A 5 -3.62 16.50 8.18
C GLU A 5 -4.38 15.69 7.12
N GLU A 6 -4.02 15.90 5.86
CA GLU A 6 -4.48 15.09 4.73
C GLU A 6 -3.35 14.16 4.31
N ILE A 7 -3.64 12.86 4.33
CA ILE A 7 -2.70 11.81 3.94
C ILE A 7 -3.09 11.34 2.54
N VAL A 8 -2.15 11.44 1.62
CA VAL A 8 -2.31 11.01 0.23
C VAL A 8 -1.47 9.76 0.00
N CYS A 9 -2.08 8.75 -0.58
CA CYS A 9 -1.39 7.57 -1.09
C CYS A 9 -1.29 7.69 -2.61
N HIS A 10 -0.13 7.38 -3.17
CA HIS A 10 0.13 7.47 -4.60
C HIS A 10 0.47 6.08 -5.15
N VAL A 11 0.05 5.82 -6.38
CA VAL A 11 0.34 4.56 -7.06
C VAL A 11 1.06 4.82 -8.39
N TYR A 12 2.10 4.05 -8.69
CA TYR A 12 2.67 4.02 -10.04
C TYR A 12 2.04 2.90 -10.86
N PRO A 13 1.75 3.13 -12.15
CA PRO A 13 1.18 2.10 -13.00
C PRO A 13 2.16 0.95 -13.27
N ALA A 14 1.63 -0.21 -13.67
CA ALA A 14 2.41 -1.41 -13.96
C ALA A 14 3.41 -1.20 -15.13
N GLU A 15 4.54 -1.92 -15.12
CA GLU A 15 5.55 -1.79 -16.19
C GLU A 15 4.96 -2.18 -17.56
N GLY A 16 5.04 -1.26 -18.54
CA GLY A 16 4.51 -1.45 -19.90
C GLY A 16 3.36 -0.52 -20.28
N SER A 17 2.74 0.18 -19.32
CA SER A 17 1.89 1.33 -19.62
C SER A 17 2.77 2.54 -19.95
N GLY A 18 2.73 3.01 -21.20
CA GLY A 18 3.57 4.10 -21.67
C GLY A 18 3.48 5.35 -20.79
N ARG A 19 4.63 6.02 -20.57
CA ARG A 19 4.76 7.28 -19.83
C ARG A 19 3.93 8.38 -20.52
N LYS A 20 2.69 8.60 -20.11
CA LYS A 20 1.89 9.76 -20.52
C LYS A 20 1.88 10.82 -19.42
N LYS A 21 1.95 12.08 -19.86
CA LYS A 21 1.95 13.27 -19.01
C LYS A 21 0.68 13.36 -18.16
N ARG A 22 0.83 13.18 -16.85
CA ARG A 22 0.43 14.03 -15.70
C ARG A 22 -0.87 14.85 -15.69
N SER A 23 -1.83 14.63 -16.59
CA SER A 23 -3.10 15.39 -16.58
C SER A 23 -4.34 14.57 -16.95
N ALA A 24 -4.28 13.24 -16.83
CA ALA A 24 -5.43 12.33 -16.95
C ALA A 24 -5.51 11.34 -15.76
N ASP A 25 -4.74 11.60 -14.70
CA ASP A 25 -4.25 10.59 -13.76
C ASP A 25 -5.31 10.11 -12.74
N GLU A 26 -6.38 10.87 -12.47
CA GLU A 26 -7.40 10.46 -11.48
C GLU A 26 -8.20 9.23 -11.93
N ASP A 27 -8.50 9.09 -13.23
CA ASP A 27 -9.23 7.93 -13.76
C ASP A 27 -8.34 6.68 -13.88
N GLU A 28 -7.02 6.86 -14.06
CA GLU A 28 -6.06 5.74 -14.10
C GLU A 28 -5.77 5.21 -12.69
N ASP A 29 -5.69 6.07 -11.68
CA ASP A 29 -5.48 5.70 -10.28
C ASP A 29 -6.63 4.84 -9.72
N LEU A 30 -7.84 4.95 -10.27
CA LEU A 30 -9.01 4.15 -9.88
C LEU A 30 -9.04 2.76 -10.52
N ASN A 31 -8.21 2.50 -11.53
CA ASN A 31 -8.28 1.26 -12.29
C ASN A 31 -7.45 0.15 -11.62
N ASN A 32 -8.08 -1.03 -11.49
CA ASN A 32 -7.36 -2.23 -11.10
C ASN A 32 -6.48 -2.71 -12.28
N ALA A 33 -5.26 -3.13 -11.99
CA ALA A 33 -4.45 -3.91 -12.91
C ALA A 33 -4.92 -5.36 -12.97
N ARG A 34 -4.45 -6.07 -14.00
CA ARG A 34 -4.54 -7.53 -14.02
C ARG A 34 -3.69 -8.09 -12.89
N MET A 35 -4.23 -9.07 -12.17
CA MET A 35 -3.44 -9.77 -11.17
C MET A 35 -2.49 -10.75 -11.86
N GLU A 36 -1.20 -10.52 -11.69
CA GLU A 36 -0.16 -11.38 -12.27
C GLU A 36 0.49 -12.31 -11.24
N TRP A 37 0.17 -12.15 -9.95
CA TRP A 37 0.59 -13.08 -8.90
C TRP A 37 -0.12 -14.43 -9.05
N SER A 38 0.61 -15.51 -8.85
CA SER A 38 0.05 -16.86 -8.87
C SER A 38 -0.86 -17.11 -7.66
N ILE A 39 -1.85 -17.98 -7.83
CA ILE A 39 -2.56 -18.58 -6.69
C ILE A 39 -1.55 -19.31 -5.80
N GLY A 40 -1.64 -19.10 -4.50
CA GLY A 40 -0.70 -19.61 -3.51
C GLY A 40 0.62 -18.84 -3.47
N GLN A 41 0.68 -17.63 -4.03
CA GLN A 41 1.89 -16.80 -3.97
C GLN A 41 2.36 -16.66 -2.52
N ALA A 42 3.59 -17.11 -2.29
CA ALA A 42 4.31 -16.91 -1.05
C ALA A 42 5.15 -15.64 -1.16
N PHE A 43 4.88 -14.68 -0.30
CA PHE A 43 5.62 -13.44 -0.22
C PHE A 43 6.65 -13.50 0.91
N THR A 44 7.89 -13.16 0.59
CA THR A 44 8.94 -12.91 1.58
C THR A 44 9.24 -11.42 1.59
N TRP A 45 8.98 -10.76 2.73
CA TRP A 45 9.05 -9.30 2.84
C TRP A 45 10.24 -8.83 3.67
N LYS A 46 10.79 -7.67 3.29
CA LYS A 46 11.90 -7.03 4.01
C LYS A 46 11.64 -5.54 4.20
N LEU A 47 11.65 -5.09 5.45
CA LEU A 47 11.62 -3.67 5.83
C LEU A 47 13.05 -3.12 5.86
N GLN A 48 13.30 -2.04 5.11
CA GLN A 48 14.63 -1.43 4.96
C GLN A 48 14.89 -0.32 5.97
N GLY A 49 14.64 -0.60 7.24
CA GLY A 49 14.86 0.34 8.35
C GLY A 49 13.57 1.01 8.83
N PRO A 50 13.64 1.71 9.97
CA PRO A 50 12.48 2.36 10.57
C PRO A 50 12.26 3.75 9.98
N ILE A 51 11.01 4.21 10.05
CA ILE A 51 10.65 5.63 9.95
C ILE A 51 11.15 6.36 11.20
N GLN A 52 11.69 7.56 11.04
CA GLN A 52 12.18 8.37 12.15
C GLN A 52 11.10 8.55 13.23
N GLY A 53 11.41 8.14 14.46
CA GLY A 53 10.53 8.26 15.61
C GLY A 53 9.63 7.05 15.87
N LEU A 54 9.64 6.04 15.00
CA LEU A 54 9.00 4.74 15.24
C LEU A 54 10.03 3.68 15.60
N ASP A 55 9.63 2.72 16.44
CA ASP A 55 10.43 1.53 16.73
C ASP A 55 10.31 0.51 15.59
N LEU A 56 11.43 -0.11 15.21
CA LEU A 56 11.46 -1.08 14.12
C LEU A 56 10.62 -2.32 14.42
N ALA A 57 10.66 -2.84 15.64
CA ALA A 57 9.90 -4.03 16.01
C ALA A 57 8.40 -3.75 16.04
N ASP A 58 8.00 -2.54 16.46
CA ASP A 58 6.61 -2.10 16.39
C ASP A 58 6.13 -2.02 14.93
N MET A 59 6.93 -1.44 14.03
CA MET A 59 6.63 -1.38 12.59
C MET A 59 6.49 -2.79 12.00
N GLU A 60 7.41 -3.70 12.31
CA GLU A 60 7.33 -5.09 11.84
C GLU A 60 6.08 -5.81 12.39
N SER A 61 5.71 -5.54 13.65
CA SER A 61 4.45 -6.03 14.22
C SER A 61 3.24 -5.47 13.47
N ALA A 62 3.22 -4.17 13.17
CA ALA A 62 2.17 -3.53 12.39
C ALA A 62 2.04 -4.12 10.98
N ILE A 63 3.16 -4.36 10.29
CA ILE A 63 3.18 -5.07 9.00
C ILE A 63 2.53 -6.44 9.15
N GLY A 64 2.94 -7.23 10.15
CA GLY A 64 2.35 -8.56 10.41
C GLY A 64 0.84 -8.52 10.55
N ARG A 65 0.32 -7.61 11.40
CA ARG A 65 -1.13 -7.45 11.62
C ARG A 65 -1.90 -7.04 10.36
N ALA A 66 -1.31 -6.21 9.51
CA ALA A 66 -1.90 -5.83 8.24
C ALA A 66 -1.90 -7.00 7.23
N LEU A 67 -0.80 -7.75 7.14
CA LEU A 67 -0.68 -8.91 6.25
C LEU A 67 -1.65 -10.03 6.66
N ASP A 68 -1.84 -10.28 7.96
CA ASP A 68 -2.81 -11.25 8.46
C ASP A 68 -4.24 -10.96 7.97
N LYS A 69 -4.59 -9.67 7.82
CA LYS A 69 -5.88 -9.27 7.26
C LYS A 69 -6.00 -9.68 5.80
N TRP A 70 -4.96 -9.47 5.00
CA TRP A 70 -4.92 -9.89 3.59
C TRP A 70 -4.92 -11.41 3.43
N VAL A 71 -4.22 -12.15 4.30
CA VAL A 71 -4.28 -13.62 4.34
C VAL A 71 -5.71 -14.08 4.54
N ALA A 72 -6.40 -13.51 5.53
CA ALA A 72 -7.80 -13.85 5.81
C ALA A 72 -8.73 -13.51 4.64
N LEU A 73 -8.54 -12.35 4.01
CA LEU A 73 -9.36 -11.92 2.87
C LEU A 73 -9.16 -12.80 1.62
N THR A 74 -7.96 -13.29 1.40
CA THR A 74 -7.59 -14.05 0.18
C THR A 74 -7.70 -15.56 0.35
N ALA A 75 -8.03 -16.07 1.55
CA ALA A 75 -7.98 -17.49 1.91
C ALA A 75 -8.78 -18.42 0.97
N ASP A 76 -9.92 -17.97 0.47
CA ASP A 76 -10.79 -18.80 -0.38
C ASP A 76 -10.43 -18.75 -1.87
N ASN A 77 -9.67 -17.74 -2.30
CA ASN A 77 -9.38 -17.49 -3.71
C ASN A 77 -7.89 -17.66 -4.02
N PHE A 78 -7.07 -16.72 -3.55
CA PHE A 78 -5.66 -16.62 -3.91
C PHE A 78 -4.70 -17.24 -2.91
N LYS A 79 -5.09 -17.41 -1.64
CA LYS A 79 -4.29 -18.10 -0.61
C LYS A 79 -2.89 -17.52 -0.46
N PHE A 80 -2.78 -16.19 -0.43
CA PHE A 80 -1.49 -15.56 -0.21
C PHE A 80 -0.94 -15.90 1.17
N THR A 81 0.37 -16.03 1.25
CA THR A 81 1.10 -16.23 2.50
C THR A 81 2.25 -15.24 2.58
N PHE A 82 2.61 -14.84 3.80
CA PHE A 82 3.66 -13.86 4.04
C PHE A 82 4.62 -14.35 5.10
N ALA A 83 5.90 -14.15 4.87
CA ALA A 83 6.95 -14.40 5.83
C ALA A 83 7.96 -13.25 5.81
N LYS A 84 8.47 -12.87 6.99
CA LYS A 84 9.58 -11.92 7.06
C LYS A 84 10.84 -12.60 6.51
N ALA A 85 11.55 -11.92 5.62
CA ALA A 85 12.83 -12.39 5.10
C ALA A 85 13.91 -12.32 6.19
N THR A 86 14.73 -13.38 6.29
CA THR A 86 15.88 -13.46 7.19
C THR A 86 17.21 -13.17 6.48
N ASP A 87 17.17 -13.07 5.15
CA ASP A 87 18.31 -12.86 4.27
C ASP A 87 17.91 -11.91 3.11
N ASP A 88 18.66 -11.92 2.01
CA ASP A 88 18.36 -11.12 0.81
C ASP A 88 17.41 -11.84 -0.18
N ASN A 89 16.84 -12.97 0.20
CA ASN A 89 15.84 -13.69 -0.59
C ASN A 89 14.42 -13.18 -0.28
N TYR A 90 14.12 -11.98 -0.78
CA TYR A 90 12.80 -11.35 -0.66
C TYR A 90 12.20 -11.01 -2.04
N ASN A 91 10.88 -11.19 -2.15
CA ASN A 91 10.09 -10.76 -3.31
C ASN A 91 9.15 -9.58 -2.98
N MET A 92 9.24 -9.04 -1.76
CA MET A 92 8.58 -7.81 -1.37
C MET A 92 9.56 -6.91 -0.61
N ILE A 93 9.72 -5.69 -1.07
CA ILE A 93 10.55 -4.68 -0.44
C ILE A 93 9.68 -3.56 0.10
N ILE A 94 9.90 -3.24 1.38
CA ILE A 94 9.27 -2.17 2.10
C ILE A 94 10.37 -1.17 2.41
N ASP A 95 10.42 -0.12 1.60
CA ASP A 95 11.45 0.90 1.63
C ASP A 95 11.00 2.09 2.50
N VAL A 96 11.94 2.79 3.11
CA VAL A 96 11.70 4.03 3.87
C VAL A 96 12.61 5.08 3.27
N SER A 97 12.04 6.17 2.77
CA SER A 97 12.84 7.20 2.09
C SER A 97 13.83 7.86 3.04
N GLY A 98 14.95 8.35 2.49
CA GLY A 98 15.83 9.27 3.21
C GLY A 98 15.24 10.68 3.31
N ASP A 99 16.04 11.62 3.83
CA ASP A 99 15.63 13.02 4.07
C ASP A 99 15.20 13.77 2.80
N ASP A 100 15.77 13.42 1.65
CA ASP A 100 15.44 13.99 0.34
C ASP A 100 15.11 12.87 -0.66
N ASP A 101 13.88 12.86 -1.15
CA ASP A 101 13.40 11.94 -2.19
C ASP A 101 12.41 12.67 -3.10
N GLU A 102 12.72 12.73 -4.41
CA GLU A 102 11.93 13.44 -5.41
C GLU A 102 10.55 12.80 -5.64
N GLU A 103 10.35 11.55 -5.23
CA GLU A 103 9.06 10.87 -5.28
C GLU A 103 8.07 11.46 -4.25
N PHE A 104 8.55 12.19 -3.24
CA PHE A 104 7.74 12.83 -2.19
C PHE A 104 7.83 14.37 -2.19
N PRO A 105 7.37 15.04 -3.26
CA PRO A 105 7.37 16.50 -3.33
C PRO A 105 6.44 17.13 -2.29
N GLU A 106 6.70 18.40 -1.97
CA GLU A 106 5.79 19.21 -1.16
C GLU A 106 4.49 19.48 -1.93
N LEU A 107 3.34 19.17 -1.32
CA LEU A 107 2.03 19.42 -1.91
C LEU A 107 1.44 20.80 -1.54
N GLY A 108 2.06 21.48 -0.57
CA GLY A 108 1.52 22.69 0.06
C GLY A 108 0.39 22.37 1.05
N GLY A 109 0.05 23.34 1.90
CA GLY A 109 -0.96 23.14 2.93
C GLY A 109 -0.52 22.14 4.02
N ARG A 110 -1.45 21.28 4.45
CA ARG A 110 -1.20 20.20 5.44
C ARG A 110 -1.37 18.81 4.80
N SER A 111 -1.10 18.73 3.51
CA SER A 111 -1.26 17.52 2.71
C SER A 111 0.11 16.85 2.50
N HIS A 112 0.16 15.54 2.73
CA HIS A 112 1.39 14.76 2.73
C HIS A 112 1.20 13.49 1.91
N ILE A 113 2.14 13.18 1.02
CA ILE A 113 2.21 11.84 0.43
C ILE A 113 2.80 10.92 1.50
N ALA A 114 2.04 9.96 2.01
CA ALA A 114 2.55 9.06 3.06
C ALA A 114 3.35 7.90 2.52
N ALA A 115 2.93 7.34 1.38
CA ALA A 115 3.62 6.24 0.76
C ALA A 115 3.31 6.17 -0.74
N ILE A 116 4.13 5.39 -1.42
CA ILE A 116 3.96 5.05 -2.81
C ILE A 116 4.14 3.54 -2.99
N ALA A 117 3.24 2.92 -3.71
CA ALA A 117 3.38 1.53 -4.16
C ALA A 117 3.35 1.42 -5.69
N ARG A 118 3.91 0.32 -6.19
CA ARG A 118 3.72 -0.09 -7.57
C ARG A 118 2.47 -0.96 -7.71
N LEU A 119 1.72 -0.73 -8.78
CA LEU A 119 0.56 -1.53 -9.12
C LEU A 119 1.00 -2.89 -9.68
N GLY A 120 0.65 -3.98 -8.99
CA GLY A 120 1.02 -5.34 -9.38
C GLY A 120 2.50 -5.69 -9.16
N PRO A 121 2.97 -6.85 -9.65
CA PRO A 121 4.39 -7.18 -9.62
C PRO A 121 5.21 -6.27 -10.53
N SER A 122 6.45 -5.98 -10.14
CA SER A 122 7.43 -5.27 -10.98
C SER A 122 8.60 -6.17 -11.36
N GLY A 123 9.13 -6.06 -12.59
CA GLY A 123 10.20 -6.93 -13.10
C GLY A 123 9.72 -7.91 -14.17
N SER A 124 10.51 -8.96 -14.44
CA SER A 124 10.13 -10.04 -15.37
C SER A 124 9.57 -11.24 -14.60
N SER A 125 8.86 -12.15 -15.30
CA SER A 125 8.14 -13.29 -14.72
C SER A 125 8.92 -14.13 -13.69
N ASN A 126 10.25 -14.12 -13.75
CA ASN A 126 11.12 -14.91 -12.87
C ASN A 126 11.80 -14.09 -11.76
N ALA A 127 11.56 -12.78 -11.71
CA ALA A 127 12.19 -11.84 -10.78
C ALA A 127 11.20 -10.78 -10.27
N PHE A 128 9.90 -11.08 -10.32
CA PHE A 128 8.88 -10.16 -9.86
C PHE A 128 9.09 -9.77 -8.40
N LYS A 129 9.03 -8.47 -8.13
CA LYS A 129 9.05 -7.91 -6.78
C LYS A 129 7.89 -6.97 -6.57
N ALA A 130 7.22 -7.11 -5.43
CA ALA A 130 6.40 -6.06 -4.86
C ALA A 130 7.32 -4.98 -4.28
N LYS A 131 7.02 -3.71 -4.53
CA LYS A 131 7.74 -2.58 -3.96
C LYS A 131 6.77 -1.52 -3.47
N LEU A 132 6.97 -1.12 -2.22
CA LEU A 132 6.34 0.04 -1.61
C LEU A 132 7.39 0.85 -0.85
N LYS A 133 7.20 2.17 -0.79
CA LYS A 133 8.11 3.12 -0.16
C LYS A 133 7.32 4.08 0.72
N PHE A 134 7.75 4.23 1.96
CA PHE A 134 7.20 5.21 2.91
C PHE A 134 7.95 6.54 2.86
N ASN A 135 7.21 7.63 3.03
CA ASN A 135 7.76 8.98 3.13
C ASN A 135 8.29 9.25 4.53
N ASP A 136 9.60 9.28 4.69
CA ASP A 136 10.30 9.79 5.86
C ASP A 136 11.17 11.02 5.54
N THR A 137 10.85 11.72 4.45
CA THR A 137 11.50 12.99 4.07
C THR A 137 11.03 14.15 4.97
N LYS A 138 11.51 15.37 4.70
CA LYS A 138 10.99 16.61 5.33
C LYS A 138 9.49 16.88 5.09
N THR A 139 8.87 16.28 4.08
CA THR A 139 7.44 16.43 3.75
C THR A 139 6.57 15.34 4.38
N ARG A 140 7.15 14.47 5.22
CA ARG A 140 6.45 13.35 5.84
C ARG A 140 5.24 13.78 6.68
N PRO A 141 4.21 12.93 6.79
CA PRO A 141 3.15 13.14 7.75
C PRO A 141 3.66 12.94 9.19
N THR A 142 2.83 13.30 10.18
CA THR A 142 3.12 12.97 11.58
C THR A 142 2.89 11.47 11.81
N TRP A 143 3.95 10.68 11.66
CA TRP A 143 3.88 9.23 11.81
C TRP A 143 3.56 8.78 13.24
N ASN A 144 2.67 7.79 13.32
CA ASN A 144 2.45 6.95 14.48
C ASN A 144 2.22 5.51 14.01
N ILE A 145 2.23 4.54 14.92
CA ILE A 145 2.19 3.13 14.55
C ILE A 145 0.88 2.70 13.85
N PHE A 146 -0.24 3.34 14.18
CA PHE A 146 -1.53 3.04 13.58
C PHE A 146 -1.64 3.65 12.18
N LEU A 147 -1.15 4.88 11.98
CA LEU A 147 -1.05 5.46 10.64
C LEU A 147 -0.16 4.61 9.74
N PHE A 148 1.01 4.19 10.25
CA PHE A 148 1.91 3.28 9.54
C PHE A 148 1.21 1.96 9.16
N HIS A 149 0.56 1.30 10.12
CA HIS A 149 -0.24 0.10 9.85
C HIS A 149 -1.28 0.35 8.73
N ASN A 150 -2.04 1.44 8.81
CA ASN A 150 -3.17 1.72 7.92
C ASN A 150 -2.71 2.04 6.51
N VAL A 151 -1.66 2.85 6.37
CA VAL A 151 -1.03 3.12 5.07
C VAL A 151 -0.44 1.83 4.52
N PHE A 152 0.28 1.03 5.31
CA PHE A 152 0.79 -0.27 4.84
C PHE A 152 -0.32 -1.20 4.35
N LEU A 153 -1.44 -1.29 5.09
CA LEU A 153 -2.60 -2.10 4.74
C LEU A 153 -3.21 -1.67 3.38
N HIS A 154 -3.16 -0.38 3.07
CA HIS A 154 -3.56 0.21 1.79
C HIS A 154 -2.54 -0.12 0.68
N GLU A 155 -1.27 0.24 0.88
CA GLU A 155 -0.22 0.14 -0.15
C GLU A 155 -0.03 -1.29 -0.66
N ILE A 156 -0.14 -2.27 0.23
CA ILE A 156 -0.04 -3.67 -0.19
C ILE A 156 -1.17 -4.07 -1.14
N GLY A 157 -2.35 -3.43 -1.06
CA GLY A 157 -3.42 -3.62 -2.03
C GLY A 157 -3.00 -3.25 -3.45
N HIS A 158 -2.26 -2.15 -3.62
CA HIS A 158 -1.66 -1.79 -4.91
C HIS A 158 -0.71 -2.85 -5.41
N THR A 159 0.11 -3.44 -4.53
CA THR A 159 1.01 -4.53 -4.96
C THR A 159 0.26 -5.74 -5.50
N PHE A 160 -1.01 -5.93 -5.11
CA PHE A 160 -1.89 -6.97 -5.67
C PHE A 160 -2.62 -6.53 -6.95
N GLY A 161 -2.46 -5.28 -7.37
CA GLY A 161 -3.09 -4.74 -8.58
C GLY A 161 -4.40 -3.99 -8.33
N LEU A 162 -4.71 -3.62 -7.09
CA LEU A 162 -5.89 -2.81 -6.78
C LEU A 162 -5.60 -1.34 -7.06
N GLY A 163 -6.51 -0.66 -7.75
CA GLY A 163 -6.54 0.81 -7.81
C GLY A 163 -7.22 1.40 -6.59
N HIS A 164 -7.26 2.73 -6.53
CA HIS A 164 -7.98 3.48 -5.52
C HIS A 164 -9.51 3.26 -5.58
N THR A 165 -10.20 3.61 -4.50
CA THR A 165 -11.65 3.70 -4.43
C THR A 165 -12.11 5.10 -4.05
N THR A 166 -13.25 5.52 -4.59
CA THR A 166 -13.92 6.78 -4.22
C THR A 166 -14.73 6.68 -2.92
N ALA A 167 -14.90 5.45 -2.39
CA ALA A 167 -15.52 5.22 -1.10
C ALA A 167 -14.61 5.76 0.02
N LYS A 168 -15.06 6.81 0.71
CA LYS A 168 -14.28 7.55 1.71
C LYS A 168 -13.86 6.72 2.93
N ASP A 169 -14.60 5.66 3.21
CA ASP A 169 -14.35 4.76 4.33
C ASP A 169 -13.69 3.45 3.91
N GLY A 170 -13.45 3.26 2.60
CA GLY A 170 -12.83 2.07 2.05
C GLY A 170 -11.32 2.09 2.23
N ILE A 171 -10.74 0.91 2.42
CA ILE A 171 -9.31 0.80 2.69
C ILE A 171 -8.45 1.32 1.53
N MET A 172 -8.91 1.18 0.29
CA MET A 172 -8.19 1.65 -0.91
C MET A 172 -8.48 3.13 -1.24
N THR A 173 -8.99 3.93 -0.30
CA THR A 173 -9.20 5.36 -0.58
C THR A 173 -7.86 6.09 -0.73
N GLY A 174 -7.68 6.85 -1.81
CA GLY A 174 -6.39 7.51 -2.09
C GLY A 174 -6.10 8.70 -1.17
N THR A 175 -7.09 9.14 -0.39
CA THR A 175 -6.96 10.27 0.54
C THR A 175 -7.59 9.94 1.88
N TYR A 176 -6.83 10.05 2.95
CA TYR A 176 -7.35 10.00 4.31
C TYR A 176 -7.33 11.40 4.92
N GLN A 177 -8.44 11.78 5.53
CA GLN A 177 -8.50 13.00 6.34
C GLN A 177 -8.53 12.60 7.81
N SER A 178 -7.68 13.22 8.63
CA SER A 178 -7.60 12.96 10.07
C SER A 178 -8.95 13.10 10.81
N GLY A 179 -9.88 13.90 10.28
CA GLY A 179 -11.24 14.04 10.81
C GLY A 179 -12.20 12.90 10.46
N MET A 180 -11.87 12.04 9.49
CA MET A 180 -12.68 10.88 9.10
C MET A 180 -12.38 9.65 9.97
N ARG A 181 -11.12 9.42 10.35
CA ARG A 181 -10.69 8.46 11.38
C ARG A 181 -9.39 8.95 12.01
N PRO A 182 -9.29 9.07 13.34
CA PRO A 182 -8.16 9.74 13.99
C PRO A 182 -6.83 8.94 13.99
N PHE A 183 -6.67 7.90 13.16
CA PHE A 183 -5.52 7.00 13.13
C PHE A 183 -5.04 6.59 14.54
N THR A 184 -5.99 6.27 15.43
CA THR A 184 -5.70 5.82 16.80
C THR A 184 -5.82 4.31 16.97
N GLU A 185 -6.15 3.59 15.89
CA GLU A 185 -6.31 2.15 15.87
C GLU A 185 -6.00 1.56 14.49
N ASP A 186 -5.72 0.26 14.49
CA ASP A 186 -5.56 -0.52 13.28
C ASP A 186 -6.89 -0.60 12.51
N MET A 187 -6.88 -0.16 11.25
CA MET A 187 -8.01 -0.37 10.33
C MET A 187 -8.13 -1.84 9.94
N GLY A 188 -9.34 -2.25 9.60
CA GLY A 188 -9.63 -3.51 8.93
C GLY A 188 -10.56 -3.29 7.74
N PHE A 189 -10.73 -4.32 6.93
CA PHE A 189 -11.70 -4.30 5.84
C PHE A 189 -13.12 -4.24 6.39
N ASN A 190 -13.86 -3.19 6.01
CA ASN A 190 -15.30 -3.13 6.24
C ASN A 190 -16.04 -4.08 5.28
N ASP A 191 -17.36 -4.18 5.40
CA ASP A 191 -18.14 -5.11 4.56
C ASP A 191 -18.07 -4.74 3.07
N ALA A 192 -18.05 -3.44 2.75
CA ALA A 192 -17.93 -2.96 1.38
C ALA A 192 -16.55 -3.29 0.76
N ASP A 193 -15.48 -3.18 1.54
CA ASP A 193 -14.14 -3.61 1.15
C ASP A 193 -14.14 -5.11 0.86
N ARG A 194 -14.69 -5.93 1.76
CA ARG A 194 -14.73 -7.39 1.59
C ARG A 194 -15.50 -7.79 0.34
N GLU A 195 -16.63 -7.16 0.07
CA GLU A 195 -17.42 -7.42 -1.13
C GLU A 195 -16.65 -7.03 -2.40
N LYS A 196 -16.14 -5.79 -2.47
CA LYS A 196 -15.45 -5.27 -3.66
C LYS A 196 -14.15 -6.03 -3.92
N LEU A 197 -13.32 -6.22 -2.90
CA LEU A 197 -12.05 -6.90 -3.01
C LEU A 197 -12.24 -8.40 -3.26
N GLY A 198 -13.19 -9.04 -2.55
CA GLY A 198 -13.57 -10.43 -2.81
C GLY A 198 -14.05 -10.66 -4.24
N GLY A 199 -14.85 -9.73 -4.77
CA GLY A 199 -15.29 -9.73 -6.17
C GLY A 199 -14.13 -9.60 -7.16
N PHE A 200 -13.18 -8.69 -6.89
CA PHE A 200 -11.96 -8.54 -7.70
C PHE A 200 -11.16 -9.85 -7.75
N PHE A 201 -10.80 -10.41 -6.61
CA PHE A 201 -10.05 -11.68 -6.57
C PHE A 201 -10.83 -12.83 -7.22
N SER A 202 -12.14 -12.93 -7.00
CA SER A 202 -12.96 -13.97 -7.63
C SER A 202 -13.00 -13.84 -9.17
N ALA A 203 -12.95 -12.62 -9.70
CA ALA A 203 -12.91 -12.37 -11.14
C ALA A 203 -11.57 -12.75 -11.76
N GLN A 204 -10.46 -12.52 -11.05
CA GLN A 204 -9.11 -12.85 -11.52
C GLN A 204 -8.83 -14.36 -11.51
N ASN A 205 -9.49 -15.12 -10.63
CA ASN A 205 -9.34 -16.58 -10.54
C ASN A 205 -10.00 -17.36 -11.71
N LYS A 206 -10.75 -16.67 -12.59
CA LYS A 206 -11.50 -17.28 -13.70
C LYS A 206 -10.82 -17.15 -15.08
N SER A 207 -9.59 -16.63 -15.15
CA SER A 207 -8.81 -16.50 -16.40
C SER A 207 -7.63 -17.46 -16.44
#